data_AF-M1BSX8-F1
#
_entry.id   AF-M1BSX8-F1
#
_cell.length_a   1.000
_cell.length_b   1.000
_cell.length_c   1.000
_cell.angle_alpha   90.00
_cell.angle_beta   90.00
_cell.angle_gamma   90.00
#
_symmetry.space_group_name_H-M   'P 1'
#
loop_
_entity.id
_entity.type
_entity.pdbx_description
1 polymer ?
#
loop_
_entity_poly.entity_id
_entity_poly.type
_entity_poly.pdbx_seq_one_letter_code
_entity_poly.pdbx_strand_id
1 'polypeptide(L)'
;MRKTKDGKIVSWTVETDDSACTLKEAFEKVNPSIGFNIELKFDDHIVYQQDYLIHVLKAVLHVVLEYAKDRPIIFSSFQPDAALLVKNLQTCYPVFFLTNGGTEIYYDVRRNSLEEATKLCLEGGLEGIVSEVKGIFRNPGLVNKIKESKLSLLTYGKLK
;
A
#
# COMPACT_ATOMS: atom_id res chain seq x y z
N MET A 1 2.40 -3.84 25.35
CA MET A 1 2.62 -5.24 25.80
C MET A 1 2.75 -6.14 24.58
N ARG A 2 3.71 -7.08 24.56
CA ARG A 2 3.89 -8.01 23.44
C ARG A 2 3.77 -9.45 23.94
N LYS A 3 2.95 -10.27 23.28
CA LYS A 3 2.88 -11.72 23.53
C LYS A 3 3.95 -12.41 22.70
N THR A 4 4.86 -13.13 23.34
CA THR A 4 5.85 -13.97 22.64
C THR A 4 5.18 -15.22 22.07
N LYS A 5 5.89 -15.93 21.19
CA LYS A 5 5.42 -17.20 20.62
C LYS A 5 5.10 -18.24 21.70
N ASP A 6 5.74 -18.14 22.85
CA ASP A 6 5.56 -19.04 24.00
C ASP A 6 4.48 -18.57 24.97
N GLY A 7 3.67 -17.58 24.56
CA GLY A 7 2.54 -17.08 25.36
C GLY A 7 2.90 -16.13 26.49
N LYS A 8 4.20 -15.86 26.73
CA LYS A 8 4.63 -14.87 27.73
C LYS A 8 4.25 -13.47 27.29
N ILE A 9 3.60 -12.73 28.17
CA ILE A 9 3.31 -11.31 27.98
C ILE A 9 4.49 -10.53 28.54
N VAL A 10 5.19 -9.80 27.68
CA VAL A 10 6.30 -8.94 28.07
C VAL A 10 5.79 -7.50 28.09
N SER A 11 6.07 -6.77 29.17
CA SER A 11 5.90 -5.32 29.19
C SER A 11 6.80 -4.74 28.09
N TRP A 12 6.19 -3.94 27.21
CA TRP A 12 6.94 -3.23 26.19
C TRP A 12 7.48 -1.98 26.87
N THR A 13 8.66 -2.11 27.48
CA THR A 13 9.32 -1.02 28.17
C THR A 13 10.33 -0.42 27.19
N VAL A 14 9.98 0.73 26.61
CA VAL A 14 10.97 1.59 25.94
C VAL A 14 11.39 2.63 26.96
N GLU A 15 12.68 2.93 27.02
CA GLU A 15 13.19 3.99 27.92
C GLU A 15 12.66 5.37 27.50
N THR A 16 12.47 5.59 26.20
CA THR A 16 11.87 6.77 25.58
C THR A 16 11.29 6.39 24.22
N ASP A 17 10.02 6.72 23.97
CA ASP A 17 9.49 6.67 22.61
C ASP A 17 10.18 7.75 21.77
N ASP A 18 10.80 7.35 20.67
CA ASP A 18 11.31 8.30 19.68
C ASP A 18 10.13 8.89 18.89
N SER A 19 10.28 10.11 18.42
CA SER A 19 9.26 10.77 17.61
C SER A 19 9.10 10.05 16.26
N ALA A 20 7.86 9.94 15.76
CA ALA A 20 7.64 9.49 14.40
C ALA A 20 8.29 10.50 13.43
N CYS A 21 9.08 10.02 12.47
CA CYS A 21 9.65 10.89 11.45
C CYS A 21 8.60 11.33 10.44
N THR A 22 8.75 12.54 9.93
CA THR A 22 8.00 13.01 8.77
C THR A 22 8.50 12.36 7.47
N LEU A 23 7.67 12.35 6.42
CA LEU A 23 8.09 11.86 5.10
C LEU A 23 9.27 12.67 4.53
N LYS A 24 9.29 13.99 4.78
CA LYS A 24 10.41 14.86 4.43
C LYS A 24 11.71 14.40 5.09
N GLU A 25 11.68 14.20 6.41
CA GLU A 25 12.87 13.74 7.13
C GLU A 25 13.35 12.37 6.66
N ALA A 26 12.42 11.48 6.28
CA ALA A 26 12.79 10.20 5.71
C ALA A 26 13.55 10.38 4.38
N PHE A 27 13.11 11.28 3.49
CA PHE A 27 13.84 11.59 2.26
C PHE A 27 15.19 12.25 2.49
N GLU A 28 15.31 13.10 3.51
CA GLU A 28 16.55 13.81 3.85
C GLU A 28 17.58 12.90 4.53
N LYS A 29 17.13 11.99 5.41
CA LYS A 29 18.01 11.17 6.28
C LYS A 29 18.36 9.82 5.68
N VAL A 30 17.49 9.20 4.87
CA VAL A 30 17.79 7.92 4.21
C VAL A 30 18.79 8.14 3.07
N ASN A 31 19.69 7.18 2.80
CA ASN A 31 20.66 7.29 1.70
C ASN A 31 19.96 7.58 0.35
N PRO A 32 20.37 8.61 -0.42
CA PRO A 32 19.81 8.98 -1.73
C PRO A 32 19.66 7.86 -2.76
N SER A 33 20.49 6.81 -2.72
CA SER A 33 20.40 5.70 -3.67
C SER A 33 19.26 4.71 -3.38
N ILE A 34 18.56 4.86 -2.25
CA ILE A 34 17.50 3.95 -1.81
C ILE A 34 16.14 4.49 -2.23
N GLY A 35 15.37 3.63 -2.90
CA GLY A 35 13.97 3.90 -3.26
C GLY A 35 13.00 3.75 -2.10
N PHE A 36 11.79 4.26 -2.28
CA PHE A 36 10.73 4.21 -1.26
C PHE A 36 9.50 3.48 -1.79
N ASN A 37 8.96 2.57 -0.97
CA ASN A 37 7.61 2.07 -1.15
C ASN A 37 6.70 2.77 -0.14
N ILE A 38 5.84 3.67 -0.62
CA ILE A 38 4.99 4.51 0.19
C ILE A 38 3.58 3.92 0.22
N GLU A 39 3.20 3.33 1.35
CA GLU A 39 1.82 2.92 1.64
C GLU A 39 1.01 4.14 2.12
N LEU A 40 -0.02 4.50 1.36
CA LEU A 40 -1.00 5.51 1.74
C LEU A 40 -2.07 4.85 2.61
N LYS A 41 -2.07 5.20 3.90
CA LYS A 41 -2.92 4.56 4.89
C LYS A 41 -4.10 5.44 5.28
N PHE A 42 -5.30 4.85 5.25
CA PHE A 42 -6.56 5.47 5.65
C PHE A 42 -7.29 4.52 6.60
N ASP A 43 -8.20 5.03 7.42
CA ASP A 43 -8.98 4.20 8.33
C ASP A 43 -10.06 3.43 7.56
N ASP A 44 -10.13 2.11 7.76
CA ASP A 44 -11.08 1.23 7.09
C ASP A 44 -12.54 1.44 7.52
N HIS A 45 -12.78 2.10 8.66
CA HIS A 45 -14.10 2.34 9.23
C HIS A 45 -14.65 3.73 8.87
N ILE A 46 -13.88 4.54 8.14
CA ILE A 46 -14.27 5.89 7.75
C ILE A 46 -14.54 5.93 6.25
N VAL A 47 -15.73 6.40 5.89
CA VAL A 47 -16.05 6.74 4.50
C VAL A 47 -15.55 8.15 4.22
N TYR A 48 -14.40 8.25 3.56
CA TYR A 48 -13.80 9.53 3.21
C TYR A 48 -14.48 10.15 2.00
N GLN A 49 -14.77 11.46 2.08
CA GLN A 49 -15.18 12.23 0.92
C GLN A 49 -14.01 12.40 -0.05
N GLN A 50 -14.31 12.41 -1.35
CA GLN A 50 -13.29 12.51 -2.39
C GLN A 50 -12.39 13.75 -2.23
N ASP A 51 -12.98 14.91 -1.91
CA ASP A 51 -12.21 16.16 -1.74
C ASP A 51 -11.22 16.09 -0.57
N TYR A 52 -11.59 15.38 0.50
CA TYR A 52 -10.69 15.14 1.62
C TYR A 52 -9.51 14.26 1.20
N LEU A 53 -9.77 13.15 0.49
CA LEU A 53 -8.71 12.29 -0.03
C LEU A 53 -7.77 13.08 -0.96
N ILE A 54 -8.32 13.86 -1.89
CA ILE A 54 -7.53 14.70 -2.79
C ILE A 54 -6.65 15.68 -2.01
N HIS A 55 -7.19 16.33 -0.97
CA HIS A 55 -6.42 17.26 -0.15
C HIS A 55 -5.23 16.58 0.53
N VAL A 56 -5.45 15.44 1.18
CA VAL A 56 -4.39 14.67 1.86
C VAL A 56 -3.36 14.16 0.85
N LEU A 57 -3.80 13.59 -0.27
CA LEU A 57 -2.90 13.06 -1.29
C LEU A 57 -2.04 14.16 -1.92
N LYS A 58 -2.60 15.34 -2.18
CA LYS A 58 -1.82 16.49 -2.68
C LYS A 58 -0.74 16.92 -1.68
N ALA A 59 -1.01 16.89 -0.38
CA ALA A 59 0.00 17.19 0.63
C ALA A 59 1.15 16.17 0.61
N VAL A 60 0.85 14.87 0.51
CA VAL A 60 1.87 13.83 0.36
C VAL A 60 2.67 14.01 -0.93
N LEU A 61 1.99 14.21 -2.06
CA LEU A 61 2.63 14.41 -3.37
C LEU A 61 3.53 15.65 -3.40
N HIS A 62 3.13 16.73 -2.73
CA HIS A 62 3.97 17.92 -2.60
C HIS A 62 5.32 17.59 -1.96
N VAL A 63 5.30 16.88 -0.83
CA VAL A 63 6.54 16.44 -0.16
C VAL A 63 7.35 15.49 -1.04
N VAL A 64 6.69 14.56 -1.73
CA VAL A 64 7.39 13.63 -2.62
C VAL A 64 8.07 14.37 -3.78
N LEU A 65 7.36 15.27 -4.47
CA LEU A 65 7.91 16.01 -5.60
C LEU A 65 9.06 16.94 -5.20
N GLU A 66 9.01 17.51 -3.99
CA GLU A 66 10.03 18.43 -3.52
C GLU A 66 11.29 17.70 -2.98
N TYR A 67 11.11 16.57 -2.30
CA TYR A 67 12.20 15.95 -1.52
C TYR A 67 12.70 14.60 -2.07
N ALA A 68 11.94 13.90 -2.92
CA ALA A 68 12.35 12.60 -3.42
C ALA A 68 13.52 12.64 -4.42
N LYS A 69 13.69 13.77 -5.14
CA LYS A 69 14.67 13.92 -6.21
C LYS A 69 14.51 12.78 -7.25
N ASP A 70 15.59 12.11 -7.62
CA ASP A 70 15.59 11.03 -8.62
C ASP A 70 15.35 9.62 -8.03
N ARG A 71 14.87 9.53 -6.78
CA ARG A 71 14.64 8.23 -6.13
C ARG A 71 13.52 7.45 -6.83
N PRO A 72 13.68 6.13 -7.03
CA PRO A 72 12.57 5.29 -7.43
C PRO A 72 11.55 5.22 -6.30
N ILE A 73 10.29 5.53 -6.62
CA ILE A 73 9.17 5.47 -5.68
C ILE A 73 8.06 4.59 -6.25
N ILE A 74 7.41 3.84 -5.36
CA ILE A 74 6.14 3.17 -5.63
C ILE A 74 5.12 3.67 -4.62
N PHE A 75 3.92 4.01 -5.08
CA PHE A 75 2.77 4.22 -4.19
C PHE A 75 1.94 2.96 -4.09
N SER A 76 1.38 2.70 -2.90
CA SER A 76 0.40 1.65 -2.71
C SER A 76 -0.67 2.03 -1.70
N SER A 77 -1.86 1.43 -1.77
CA SER A 77 -2.96 1.68 -0.84
C SER A 77 -3.91 0.49 -0.77
N PHE A 78 -4.41 0.16 0.43
CA PHE A 78 -5.54 -0.77 0.59
C PHE A 78 -6.89 -0.10 0.29
N GLN A 79 -6.92 1.23 0.34
CA GLN A 79 -8.13 2.00 0.07
C GLN A 79 -8.26 2.21 -1.45
N PRO A 80 -9.29 1.63 -2.11
CA PRO A 80 -9.49 1.70 -3.56
C PRO A 80 -9.47 3.13 -4.10
N ASP A 81 -10.23 4.03 -3.47
CA ASP A 81 -10.40 5.39 -3.97
C ASP A 81 -9.10 6.20 -3.85
N ALA A 82 -8.33 5.99 -2.78
CA ALA A 82 -7.02 6.63 -2.64
C ALA A 82 -6.02 6.15 -3.70
N ALA A 83 -6.03 4.85 -4.04
CA ALA A 83 -5.17 4.28 -5.08
C ALA A 83 -5.52 4.87 -6.46
N LEU A 84 -6.81 4.97 -6.78
CA LEU A 84 -7.29 5.57 -8.03
C LEU A 84 -6.98 7.07 -8.09
N LEU A 85 -7.21 7.80 -6.99
CA LEU A 85 -6.96 9.24 -6.94
C LEU A 85 -5.48 9.57 -7.05
N VAL A 86 -4.59 8.86 -6.35
CA VAL A 86 -3.15 9.13 -6.49
C VAL A 86 -2.66 8.81 -7.90
N LYS A 87 -3.23 7.79 -8.57
CA LYS A 87 -2.92 7.51 -9.99
C LYS A 87 -3.37 8.65 -10.92
N ASN A 88 -4.48 9.32 -10.61
CA ASN A 88 -4.98 10.45 -11.41
C ASN A 88 -4.26 11.78 -11.10
N LEU A 89 -3.74 11.94 -9.88
CA LEU A 89 -3.10 13.19 -9.44
C LEU A 89 -1.64 13.32 -9.88
N GLN A 90 -1.00 12.25 -10.33
CA GLN A 90 0.39 12.26 -10.80
C GLN A 90 0.64 11.17 -11.86
N THR A 91 1.66 11.35 -12.69
CA THR A 91 2.05 10.41 -13.75
C THR A 91 3.51 9.93 -13.65
N CYS A 92 4.23 10.37 -12.62
CA CYS A 92 5.67 10.13 -12.47
C CYS A 92 6.00 8.76 -11.86
N TYR A 93 5.17 8.29 -10.93
CA TYR A 93 5.45 7.11 -10.11
C TYR A 93 4.36 6.06 -10.29
N PRO A 94 4.73 4.77 -10.35
CA PRO A 94 3.78 3.69 -10.43
C PRO A 94 2.95 3.59 -9.15
N VAL A 95 1.69 3.22 -9.31
CA VAL A 95 0.71 3.05 -8.24
C VAL A 95 0.23 1.61 -8.25
N PHE A 96 0.23 1.00 -7.07
CA PHE A 96 -0.22 -0.37 -6.87
C PHE A 96 -1.40 -0.43 -5.91
N PHE A 97 -2.26 -1.41 -6.10
CA PHE A 97 -3.34 -1.69 -5.16
C PHE A 97 -2.95 -2.79 -4.17
N LEU A 98 -3.07 -2.52 -2.88
CA LEU A 98 -2.85 -3.52 -1.83
C LEU A 98 -4.13 -4.30 -1.57
N THR A 99 -4.01 -5.63 -1.48
CA THR A 99 -5.14 -6.52 -1.21
C THR A 99 -4.75 -7.66 -0.28
N ASN A 100 -5.73 -8.13 0.48
CA ASN A 100 -5.64 -9.36 1.27
C ASN A 100 -6.04 -10.60 0.45
N GLY A 101 -6.39 -10.43 -0.83
CA GLY A 101 -6.76 -11.54 -1.73
C GLY A 101 -7.91 -12.40 -1.17
N GLY A 102 -8.86 -11.75 -0.49
CA GLY A 102 -10.01 -12.39 0.14
C GLY A 102 -9.73 -13.17 1.42
N THR A 103 -8.51 -13.11 1.97
CA THR A 103 -8.21 -13.67 3.31
C THR A 103 -8.90 -12.93 4.45
N GLU A 104 -9.30 -11.68 4.19
CA GLU A 104 -10.15 -10.84 5.03
C GLU A 104 -11.27 -10.27 4.17
N ILE A 105 -12.45 -10.07 4.77
CA ILE A 105 -13.62 -9.52 4.11
C ILE A 105 -13.87 -8.11 4.64
N TYR A 106 -13.88 -7.15 3.73
CA TYR A 106 -14.15 -5.75 3.96
C TYR A 106 -15.54 -5.37 3.46
N TYR A 107 -16.04 -4.24 3.96
CA TYR A 107 -17.28 -3.64 3.45
C TYR A 107 -17.17 -3.27 1.97
N ASP A 108 -16.01 -2.74 1.55
CA ASP A 108 -15.73 -2.48 0.14
C ASP A 108 -15.36 -3.77 -0.60
N VAL A 109 -16.25 -4.20 -1.48
CA VAL A 109 -16.12 -5.43 -2.27
C VAL A 109 -14.87 -5.43 -3.16
N ARG A 110 -14.35 -4.26 -3.55
CA ARG A 110 -13.16 -4.13 -4.41
C ARG A 110 -11.90 -4.70 -3.76
N ARG A 111 -11.90 -4.88 -2.43
CA ARG A 111 -10.78 -5.42 -1.63
C ARG A 111 -10.85 -6.93 -1.41
N ASN A 112 -11.98 -7.57 -1.73
CA ASN A 112 -12.32 -8.89 -1.20
C ASN A 112 -11.84 -10.07 -2.05
N SER A 113 -11.14 -9.82 -3.16
CA SER A 113 -10.52 -10.88 -3.96
C SER A 113 -9.35 -10.35 -4.79
N LEU A 114 -8.57 -11.28 -5.35
CA LEU A 114 -7.54 -10.95 -6.32
C LEU A 114 -8.15 -10.53 -7.66
N GLU A 115 -9.30 -11.09 -8.02
CA GLU A 115 -10.05 -10.75 -9.22
C GLU A 115 -10.56 -9.30 -9.17
N GLU A 116 -11.16 -8.87 -8.05
CA GLU A 116 -11.61 -7.50 -7.87
C GLU A 116 -10.43 -6.52 -7.82
N ALA A 117 -9.32 -6.91 -7.17
CA ALA A 117 -8.09 -6.13 -7.20
C ALA A 117 -7.51 -5.96 -8.62
N THR A 118 -7.56 -7.03 -9.43
CA THR A 118 -7.13 -7.02 -10.83
C THR A 118 -8.02 -6.10 -11.66
N LYS A 119 -9.34 -6.22 -11.50
CA LYS A 119 -10.31 -5.36 -12.16
C LYS A 119 -10.09 -3.89 -11.84
N LEU A 120 -9.92 -3.55 -10.56
CA LEU A 120 -9.63 -2.19 -10.13
C LEU A 120 -8.35 -1.64 -10.77
N CYS A 121 -7.29 -2.46 -10.83
CA CYS A 121 -6.04 -2.02 -11.45
C CYS A 121 -6.19 -1.74 -12.94
N LEU A 122 -6.91 -2.60 -13.66
CA LEU A 122 -7.13 -2.45 -15.09
C LEU A 122 -8.02 -1.23 -15.41
N GLU A 123 -9.13 -1.08 -14.70
CA GLU A 123 -10.07 0.03 -14.90
C GLU A 123 -9.47 1.37 -14.47
N GLY A 124 -8.64 1.36 -13.42
CA GLY A 124 -7.96 2.55 -12.90
C GLY A 124 -6.63 2.89 -13.56
N GLY A 125 -6.11 2.03 -14.45
CA GLY A 125 -4.80 2.20 -15.07
C GLY A 125 -3.63 2.12 -14.08
N LEU A 126 -3.76 1.36 -12.99
CA LEU A 126 -2.69 1.12 -12.02
C LEU A 126 -1.65 0.14 -12.59
N GLU A 127 -0.41 0.24 -12.12
CA GLU A 127 0.70 -0.58 -12.61
C GLU A 127 0.72 -1.99 -12.03
N GLY A 128 0.03 -2.25 -10.92
CA GLY A 128 -0.03 -3.60 -10.39
C GLY A 128 -0.70 -3.78 -9.04
N ILE A 129 -0.56 -5.00 -8.52
CA ILE A 129 -1.19 -5.47 -7.29
C ILE A 129 -0.11 -5.87 -6.30
N VAL A 130 -0.32 -5.56 -5.03
CA VAL A 130 0.45 -6.10 -3.90
C VAL A 130 -0.49 -6.96 -3.05
N SER A 131 -0.34 -8.28 -3.11
CA SER A 131 -1.24 -9.22 -2.44
C SER A 131 -0.63 -9.88 -1.20
N GLU A 132 -1.45 -10.13 -0.18
CA GLU A 132 -1.08 -11.08 0.86
C GLU A 132 -0.89 -12.47 0.24
N VAL A 133 0.18 -13.17 0.65
CA VAL A 133 0.64 -14.40 0.01
C VAL A 133 -0.34 -15.57 0.14
N LYS A 134 -1.10 -15.68 1.23
CA LYS A 134 -2.16 -16.70 1.38
C LYS A 134 -3.32 -16.42 0.44
N GLY A 135 -3.59 -15.15 0.11
CA GLY A 135 -4.53 -14.78 -0.95
C GLY A 135 -4.18 -15.43 -2.29
N ILE A 136 -2.88 -15.42 -2.65
CA ILE A 136 -2.38 -16.07 -3.87
C ILE A 136 -2.58 -17.59 -3.82
N PHE A 137 -2.30 -18.24 -2.67
CA PHE A 137 -2.43 -19.70 -2.57
C PHE A 137 -3.85 -20.22 -2.69
N ARG A 138 -4.87 -19.39 -2.42
CA ARG A 138 -6.27 -19.78 -2.63
C ARG A 138 -6.61 -19.90 -4.11
N ASN A 139 -5.95 -19.13 -4.98
CA ASN A 139 -6.14 -19.22 -6.42
C ASN A 139 -4.84 -18.95 -7.20
N PRO A 140 -3.88 -19.90 -7.21
CA PRO A 140 -2.58 -19.71 -7.86
C PRO A 140 -2.67 -19.44 -9.36
N GLY A 141 -3.75 -19.92 -10.01
CA GLY A 141 -3.99 -19.71 -11.43
C GLY A 141 -4.18 -18.24 -11.82
N LEU A 142 -4.53 -17.36 -10.87
CA LEU A 142 -4.65 -15.92 -11.13
C LEU A 142 -3.30 -15.24 -11.37
N VAL A 143 -2.20 -15.80 -10.87
CA VAL A 143 -0.86 -15.22 -11.08
C VAL A 143 -0.55 -15.08 -12.56
N ASN A 144 -0.85 -16.12 -13.34
CA ASN A 144 -0.66 -16.10 -14.79
C ASN A 144 -1.59 -15.07 -15.45
N LYS A 145 -2.86 -15.02 -15.04
CA LYS A 145 -3.82 -14.05 -15.58
C LYS A 145 -3.40 -12.60 -15.32
N ILE A 146 -2.97 -12.27 -14.11
CA ILE A 146 -2.47 -10.94 -13.73
C ILE A 146 -1.28 -10.55 -14.60
N LYS A 147 -0.33 -11.48 -14.79
CA LYS A 147 0.85 -11.26 -15.64
C LYS A 147 0.47 -11.08 -17.12
N GLU A 148 -0.46 -11.89 -17.64
CA GLU A 148 -0.98 -11.76 -19.01
C GLU A 148 -1.70 -10.43 -19.24
N SER A 149 -2.35 -9.88 -18.20
CA SER A 149 -2.93 -8.54 -18.21
C SER A 149 -1.91 -7.40 -18.12
N LYS A 150 -0.59 -7.70 -18.18
CA LYS A 150 0.52 -6.74 -18.08
C LYS A 150 0.58 -5.97 -16.76
N LEU A 151 -0.05 -6.49 -15.71
CA LEU A 151 0.07 -5.94 -14.37
C LEU A 151 1.27 -6.56 -13.65
N SER A 152 1.96 -5.74 -12.87
CA SER A 152 2.98 -6.23 -11.94
C SER A 152 2.31 -6.85 -10.71
N LEU A 153 2.91 -7.90 -10.16
CA LEU A 153 2.42 -8.57 -8.95
C LEU A 153 3.55 -8.65 -7.92
N LEU A 154 3.33 -8.04 -6.77
CA LEU A 154 4.17 -8.19 -5.57
C LEU A 154 3.38 -8.91 -4.49
N THR A 155 4.09 -9.50 -3.53
CA THR A 155 3.47 -10.17 -2.39
C THR A 155 4.07 -9.73 -1.07
N TYR A 156 3.27 -9.84 -0.01
CA TYR A 156 3.71 -9.67 1.37
C TYR A 156 3.07 -10.75 2.25
N GLY A 157 3.42 -10.75 3.55
CA GLY A 157 2.91 -11.70 4.51
C GLY A 157 3.89 -12.83 4.81
N LYS A 158 3.39 -13.90 5.44
CA LYS A 158 4.21 -15.02 5.91
C LYS A 158 3.62 -16.34 5.44
N LEU A 159 4.51 -17.24 5.03
CA LEU A 159 4.18 -18.60 4.57
C LEU A 159 3.90 -19.59 5.72
N LYS A 160 4.01 -19.16 6.99
CA LYS A 160 3.94 -20.02 8.18
C LYS A 160 2.58 -19.94 8.86
#